data_AF-A0A7K0R926-F1
#
_entry.id   AF-A0A7K0R926-F1
#
_cell.length_a   1.000
_cell.length_b   1.000
_cell.length_c   1.000
_cell.angle_alpha   90.00
_cell.angle_beta   90.00
_cell.angle_gamma   90.00
#
_symmetry.space_group_name_H-M   'P 1'
#
loop_
_entity.id
_entity.type
_entity.pdbx_description
1 polymer ?
#
loop_
_entity_poly.entity_id
_entity_poly.type
_entity_poly.pdbx_seq_one_letter_code
_entity_poly.pdbx_strand_id
1 'polypeptide(L)'
;MRYQWLAACVAAGALALGVTACGNSSSGGSGGGGGNLSGAVAVDGSSTVFPFAQAAAEGLQGQNPDVKVTVGESGTGGGFEKFCAGETDISDASRPIDAEKEVPTCEKNGVQYAEVLVANDGIAIVTNKGLTVTCLTTDQLKALWNSKSTVKDYAQLGNQPDGMAVPAGKVSLYGPGTDSGTFDFYTDKINGEKGDTRKDYQPSEDDNV
;
A
#
# COMPACT_ATOMS: atom_id res chain seq x y z
N MET A 1 -5.00 46.45 -67.86
CA MET A 1 -5.84 45.24 -67.91
C MET A 1 -6.72 45.27 -66.65
N ARG A 2 -7.86 45.97 -66.61
CA ARG A 2 -9.21 45.54 -67.06
C ARG A 2 -9.56 44.09 -66.70
N TYR A 3 -10.31 43.89 -65.61
CA TYR A 3 -11.46 43.00 -65.54
C TYR A 3 -12.44 43.47 -64.44
N GLN A 4 -13.64 43.86 -64.87
CA GLN A 4 -14.86 44.04 -64.08
C GLN A 4 -15.58 42.70 -64.01
N TRP A 5 -16.12 42.29 -62.86
CA TRP A 5 -17.33 41.46 -62.76
C TRP A 5 -18.16 41.90 -61.55
N LEU A 6 -19.44 42.18 -61.82
CA LEU A 6 -20.53 42.45 -60.86
C LEU A 6 -21.25 41.15 -60.51
N ALA A 7 -21.62 40.97 -59.24
CA ALA A 7 -22.80 40.24 -58.76
C ALA A 7 -22.99 40.63 -57.27
N ALA A 8 -23.91 41.54 -56.93
CA ALA A 8 -25.33 41.34 -56.66
C ALA A 8 -25.62 40.86 -55.21
N CYS A 9 -26.07 41.83 -54.40
CA CYS A 9 -27.03 41.83 -53.30
C CYS A 9 -27.39 40.52 -52.56
N VAL A 10 -27.44 40.58 -51.21
CA VAL A 10 -28.67 40.59 -50.40
C VAL A 10 -28.36 40.88 -48.91
N ALA A 11 -29.07 41.89 -48.37
CA ALA A 11 -29.51 42.18 -46.99
C ALA A 11 -28.66 41.70 -45.79
N ALA A 12 -28.04 42.58 -44.99
CA ALA A 12 -28.61 43.48 -43.96
C ALA A 12 -28.95 42.78 -42.62
N GLY A 13 -28.26 43.18 -41.54
CA GLY A 13 -28.64 42.80 -40.17
C GLY A 13 -27.59 42.96 -39.06
N ALA A 14 -27.09 44.19 -38.86
CA ALA A 14 -26.53 44.81 -37.64
C ALA A 14 -25.73 44.02 -36.55
N LEU A 15 -24.52 44.53 -36.33
CA LEU A 15 -23.65 44.52 -35.13
C LEU A 15 -24.37 44.58 -33.76
N ALA A 16 -23.80 43.87 -32.77
CA ALA A 16 -23.21 44.51 -31.58
C ALA A 16 -22.29 43.55 -30.80
N LEU A 17 -21.06 44.00 -30.57
CA LEU A 17 -20.07 43.42 -29.65
C LEU A 17 -20.46 43.66 -28.19
N GLY A 18 -20.14 42.72 -27.32
CA GLY A 18 -20.22 42.90 -25.87
C GLY A 18 -19.43 41.83 -25.13
N VAL A 19 -18.10 41.95 -25.09
CA VAL A 19 -17.28 41.29 -24.07
C VAL A 19 -17.32 42.19 -22.84
N THR A 20 -17.85 41.69 -21.73
CA THR A 20 -17.61 42.29 -20.41
C THR A 20 -17.39 41.16 -19.42
N ALA A 21 -16.12 40.96 -19.10
CA ALA A 21 -15.67 40.22 -17.93
C ALA A 21 -15.77 41.14 -16.71
N CYS A 22 -16.36 40.64 -15.62
CA CYS A 22 -16.03 40.93 -14.22
C CYS A 22 -16.86 39.98 -13.34
N GLY A 23 -16.18 39.18 -12.52
CA GLY A 23 -16.79 38.32 -11.53
C GLY A 23 -17.20 39.06 -10.26
N ASN A 24 -18.04 38.42 -9.44
CA ASN A 24 -17.74 38.05 -8.05
C ASN A 24 -18.98 37.47 -7.35
N SER A 25 -18.82 36.27 -6.79
CA SER A 25 -19.48 35.73 -5.59
C SER A 25 -21.01 35.71 -5.49
N SER A 26 -21.58 34.52 -5.69
CA SER A 26 -22.52 33.92 -4.71
C SER A 26 -23.08 32.58 -5.22
N SER A 27 -22.58 31.48 -4.66
CA SER A 27 -23.37 30.47 -3.96
C SER A 27 -22.54 29.20 -3.84
N GLY A 28 -22.05 28.95 -2.63
CA GLY A 28 -21.53 27.64 -2.26
C GLY A 28 -22.64 26.61 -2.46
N GLY A 29 -22.52 25.83 -3.53
CA GLY A 29 -23.25 24.59 -3.68
C GLY A 29 -22.64 23.56 -2.75
N SER A 30 -23.19 23.42 -1.54
CA SER A 30 -23.10 22.17 -0.80
C SER A 30 -23.73 21.07 -1.64
N GLY A 31 -22.88 20.36 -2.40
CA GLY A 31 -23.25 19.14 -3.11
C GLY A 31 -23.32 17.95 -2.16
N GLY A 32 -24.17 18.03 -1.14
CA GLY A 32 -24.63 16.87 -0.37
C GLY A 32 -25.64 16.09 -1.19
N GLY A 33 -25.18 15.48 -2.29
CA GLY A 33 -26.02 14.67 -3.17
C GLY A 33 -26.07 13.23 -2.68
N GLY A 34 -26.98 12.94 -1.76
CA GLY A 34 -27.37 11.57 -1.39
C GLY A 34 -28.14 10.88 -2.52
N GLY A 35 -27.48 10.66 -3.67
CA GLY A 35 -27.94 9.71 -4.66
C GLY A 35 -27.56 8.29 -4.22
N ASN A 36 -28.43 7.30 -4.46
CA ASN A 36 -28.03 5.90 -4.33
C ASN A 36 -26.76 5.67 -5.16
N LEU A 37 -25.66 5.33 -4.48
CA LEU A 37 -24.42 4.96 -5.15
C LEU A 37 -24.66 3.66 -5.94
N SER A 38 -24.12 3.58 -7.15
CA SER A 38 -24.24 2.42 -8.03
C SER A 38 -23.01 2.27 -8.91
N GLY A 39 -22.73 1.06 -9.37
CA GLY A 39 -21.63 0.78 -10.30
C GLY A 39 -20.78 -0.40 -9.85
N ALA A 40 -19.74 -0.71 -10.63
CA ALA A 40 -18.77 -1.74 -10.30
C ALA A 40 -17.44 -1.09 -9.87
N VAL A 41 -16.78 -1.69 -8.89
CA VAL A 41 -15.41 -1.36 -8.48
C VAL A 41 -14.60 -2.66 -8.42
N ALA A 42 -13.53 -2.74 -9.19
CA ALA A 42 -12.60 -3.85 -9.19
C ALA A 42 -11.36 -3.53 -8.35
N VAL A 43 -11.08 -4.37 -7.38
CA VAL A 43 -9.91 -4.30 -6.49
C VAL A 43 -9.11 -5.59 -6.65
N ASP A 44 -7.78 -5.51 -6.73
CA ASP A 44 -6.92 -6.68 -6.72
C ASP A 44 -5.54 -6.33 -6.17
N GLY A 45 -4.95 -7.22 -5.36
CA GLY A 45 -3.60 -7.02 -4.85
C GLY A 45 -3.23 -7.89 -3.67
N SER A 46 -2.77 -7.24 -2.60
CA SER A 46 -2.03 -7.86 -1.49
C SER A 46 -2.84 -8.89 -0.70
N SER A 47 -2.27 -10.07 -0.45
CA SER A 47 -2.84 -11.06 0.48
C SER A 47 -2.97 -10.56 1.92
N THR A 48 -2.09 -9.65 2.34
CA THR A 48 -2.13 -9.04 3.68
C THR A 48 -3.27 -8.04 3.82
N VAL A 49 -3.61 -7.32 2.74
CA VAL A 49 -4.65 -6.27 2.75
C VAL A 49 -6.01 -6.82 2.31
N PHE A 50 -6.03 -7.91 1.54
CA PHE A 50 -7.22 -8.61 1.05
C PHE A 50 -8.35 -8.75 2.07
N PRO A 51 -8.14 -9.29 3.30
CA PRO A 51 -9.25 -9.46 4.25
C PRO A 51 -9.86 -8.12 4.68
N PHE A 52 -9.08 -7.04 4.72
CA PHE A 52 -9.57 -5.69 5.04
C PHE A 52 -10.30 -5.07 3.86
N ALA A 53 -9.78 -5.23 2.64
CA ALA A 53 -10.44 -4.77 1.42
C ALA A 53 -11.79 -5.48 1.21
N GLN A 54 -11.85 -6.78 1.47
CA GLN A 54 -13.08 -7.59 1.43
C GLN A 54 -14.11 -7.10 2.47
N ALA A 55 -13.69 -6.87 3.72
CA ALA A 55 -14.57 -6.34 4.75
C ALA A 55 -15.10 -4.93 4.40
N ALA A 56 -14.26 -4.06 3.82
CA ALA A 56 -14.67 -2.75 3.34
C ALA A 56 -15.66 -2.85 2.17
N ALA A 57 -15.43 -3.76 1.23
CA ALA A 57 -16.33 -4.06 0.12
C ALA A 57 -17.71 -4.53 0.62
N GLU A 58 -17.76 -5.42 1.59
CA GLU A 58 -19.00 -5.89 2.21
C GLU A 58 -19.74 -4.75 2.93
N GLY A 59 -19.02 -3.93 3.69
CA GLY A 59 -19.58 -2.76 4.38
C GLY A 59 -20.19 -1.74 3.42
N LEU A 60 -19.50 -1.44 2.31
CA LEU A 60 -19.99 -0.51 1.29
C LEU A 60 -21.24 -1.04 0.60
N GLN A 61 -21.23 -2.32 0.19
CA GLN A 61 -22.36 -2.97 -0.50
C GLN A 61 -23.57 -3.14 0.42
N GLY A 62 -23.34 -3.40 1.73
CA GLY A 62 -24.42 -3.48 2.72
C GLY A 62 -25.17 -2.15 2.89
N GLN A 63 -24.49 -1.03 2.70
CA GLN A 63 -25.09 0.31 2.73
C GLN A 63 -25.60 0.78 1.36
N ASN A 64 -25.05 0.24 0.27
CA ASN A 64 -25.33 0.63 -1.11
C ASN A 64 -25.52 -0.61 -1.99
N PRO A 65 -26.74 -1.18 -2.07
CA PRO A 65 -26.99 -2.47 -2.74
C PRO A 65 -26.68 -2.48 -4.24
N ASP A 66 -26.73 -1.30 -4.88
CA ASP A 66 -26.49 -1.10 -6.30
C ASP A 66 -24.99 -0.94 -6.65
N VAL A 67 -24.13 -0.84 -5.63
CA VAL A 67 -22.67 -0.95 -5.81
C VAL A 67 -22.29 -2.44 -5.81
N LYS A 68 -21.36 -2.80 -6.68
CA LYS A 68 -20.73 -4.11 -6.75
C LYS A 68 -19.23 -3.96 -6.63
N VAL A 69 -18.64 -4.60 -5.62
CA VAL A 69 -17.19 -4.57 -5.42
C VAL A 69 -16.67 -5.99 -5.55
N THR A 70 -15.68 -6.20 -6.41
CA THR A 70 -14.94 -7.46 -6.51
C THR A 70 -13.53 -7.26 -5.96
N VAL A 71 -13.10 -8.14 -5.07
CA VAL A 71 -11.75 -8.10 -4.49
C VAL A 71 -11.02 -9.37 -4.89
N GLY A 72 -9.89 -9.22 -5.58
CA GLY A 72 -8.98 -10.29 -5.97
C GLY A 72 -7.70 -10.29 -5.13
N GLU A 73 -7.01 -11.43 -5.11
CA GLU A 73 -5.78 -11.63 -4.34
C GLU A 73 -4.67 -12.14 -5.28
N SER A 74 -3.93 -11.23 -5.92
CA SER A 74 -2.79 -11.58 -6.80
C SER A 74 -1.42 -11.27 -6.19
N GLY A 75 -1.39 -10.83 -4.93
CA GLY A 75 -0.21 -10.24 -4.29
C GLY A 75 0.05 -8.80 -4.77
N THR A 76 0.77 -8.01 -3.96
CA THR A 76 0.98 -6.57 -4.24
C THR A 76 1.56 -6.29 -5.63
N GLY A 77 2.53 -7.08 -6.09
CA GLY A 77 3.09 -6.92 -7.44
C GLY A 77 2.09 -7.23 -8.55
N GLY A 78 1.38 -8.36 -8.44
CA GLY A 78 0.34 -8.73 -9.41
C GLY A 78 -0.82 -7.75 -9.45
N GLY A 79 -1.20 -7.19 -8.28
CA GLY A 79 -2.18 -6.11 -8.18
C GLY A 79 -1.75 -4.86 -8.94
N PHE A 80 -0.51 -4.39 -8.74
CA PHE A 80 0.03 -3.26 -9.49
C PHE A 80 0.15 -3.53 -11.00
N GLU A 81 0.49 -4.75 -11.42
CA GLU A 81 0.51 -5.13 -12.83
C GLU A 81 -0.87 -4.97 -13.48
N LYS A 82 -1.93 -5.50 -12.85
CA LYS A 82 -3.32 -5.36 -13.34
C LYS A 82 -3.82 -3.92 -13.29
N PHE A 83 -3.55 -3.22 -12.18
CA PHE A 83 -3.95 -1.83 -11.99
C PHE A 83 -3.28 -0.91 -13.02
N CYS A 84 -1.97 -1.01 -13.20
CA CYS A 84 -1.26 -0.24 -14.22
C CYS A 84 -1.63 -0.65 -15.65
N ALA A 85 -2.20 -1.83 -15.87
CA ALA A 85 -2.80 -2.22 -17.15
C ALA A 85 -4.23 -1.67 -17.36
N GLY A 86 -4.81 -1.02 -16.35
CA GLY A 86 -6.18 -0.49 -16.37
C GLY A 86 -7.26 -1.56 -16.20
N GLU A 87 -6.91 -2.73 -15.66
CA GLU A 87 -7.84 -3.85 -15.45
C GLU A 87 -8.61 -3.73 -14.13
N THR A 88 -8.08 -2.98 -13.17
CA THR A 88 -8.69 -2.75 -11.85
C THR A 88 -8.75 -1.26 -11.53
N ASP A 89 -9.72 -0.88 -10.70
CA ASP A 89 -9.91 0.50 -10.23
C ASP A 89 -9.01 0.83 -9.03
N ILE A 90 -8.65 -0.19 -8.24
CA ILE A 90 -7.84 -0.08 -7.02
C ILE A 90 -6.83 -1.24 -6.98
N SER A 91 -5.58 -0.92 -6.64
CA SER A 91 -4.60 -1.89 -6.17
C SER A 91 -4.46 -1.76 -4.65
N ASP A 92 -4.89 -2.76 -3.90
CA ASP A 92 -4.58 -2.82 -2.47
C ASP A 92 -3.18 -3.42 -2.26
N ALA A 93 -2.38 -2.78 -1.41
CA ALA A 93 -0.94 -3.01 -1.42
C ALA A 93 -0.35 -2.99 -0.01
N SER A 94 0.55 -3.93 0.27
CA SER A 94 1.35 -3.97 1.51
C SER A 94 2.69 -3.26 1.40
N ARG A 95 2.98 -2.64 0.23
CA ARG A 95 4.13 -1.78 0.01
C ARG A 95 3.76 -0.65 -0.96
N PRO A 96 4.52 0.46 -0.97
CA PRO A 96 4.39 1.46 -2.02
C PRO A 96 4.62 0.87 -3.41
N ILE A 97 4.06 1.52 -4.42
CA ILE A 97 4.35 1.24 -5.83
C ILE A 97 5.85 1.42 -6.10
N ASP A 98 6.46 0.48 -6.84
CA ASP A 98 7.88 0.53 -7.18
C ASP A 98 8.11 1.62 -8.24
N ALA A 99 8.83 2.68 -7.84
CA ALA A 99 9.11 3.84 -8.68
C ALA A 99 9.92 3.50 -9.95
N GLU A 100 10.72 2.43 -9.93
CA GLU A 100 11.58 2.06 -11.06
C GLU A 100 10.89 1.07 -12.00
N LYS A 101 9.97 0.23 -11.49
CA LYS A 101 9.38 -0.88 -12.25
C LYS A 101 7.90 -0.70 -12.59
N GLU A 102 7.11 -0.18 -11.66
CA GLU A 102 5.65 -0.19 -11.78
C GLU A 102 5.11 1.17 -12.25
N VAL A 103 5.66 2.27 -11.71
CA VAL A 103 5.28 3.64 -12.11
C VAL A 103 5.42 3.86 -13.63
N PRO A 104 6.53 3.47 -14.30
CA PRO A 104 6.64 3.65 -15.75
C PRO A 104 5.57 2.89 -16.55
N THR A 105 5.10 1.74 -16.04
CA THR A 105 4.02 0.97 -16.68
C THR A 105 2.69 1.72 -16.56
N CYS A 106 2.37 2.23 -15.37
CA CYS A 106 1.18 3.05 -15.15
C CYS A 106 1.18 4.29 -16.06
N GLU A 107 2.28 5.03 -16.10
CA GLU A 107 2.42 6.23 -16.94
C GLU A 107 2.26 5.90 -18.43
N LYS A 108 2.92 4.83 -18.90
CA LYS A 108 2.82 4.37 -20.30
C LYS A 108 1.39 4.04 -20.70
N ASN A 109 0.61 3.47 -19.79
CA ASN A 109 -0.78 3.10 -20.03
C ASN A 109 -1.78 4.24 -19.68
N GLY A 110 -1.28 5.41 -19.29
CA GLY A 110 -2.11 6.57 -18.95
C GLY A 110 -2.89 6.43 -17.65
N VAL A 111 -2.52 5.48 -16.78
CA VAL A 111 -3.14 5.28 -15.47
C VAL A 111 -2.62 6.35 -14.52
N GLN A 112 -3.51 7.22 -14.08
CA GLN A 112 -3.24 8.20 -13.01
C GLN A 112 -3.76 7.63 -11.69
N TYR A 113 -2.99 7.79 -10.62
CA TYR A 113 -3.32 7.21 -9.33
C TYR A 113 -3.00 8.16 -8.18
N ALA A 114 -3.64 7.91 -7.04
CA ALA A 114 -3.31 8.52 -5.77
C ALA A 114 -3.15 7.40 -4.73
N GLU A 115 -2.26 7.60 -3.77
CA GLU A 115 -2.04 6.65 -2.69
C GLU A 115 -2.88 7.02 -1.47
N VAL A 116 -3.53 6.03 -0.87
CA VAL A 116 -4.26 6.17 0.39
C VAL A 116 -3.67 5.19 1.39
N LEU A 117 -3.02 5.71 2.43
CA LEU A 117 -2.53 4.89 3.52
C LEU A 117 -3.71 4.42 4.39
N VAL A 118 -4.00 3.12 4.35
CA VAL A 118 -5.12 2.51 5.09
C VAL A 118 -4.72 1.99 6.47
N ALA A 119 -3.48 1.53 6.62
CA ALA A 119 -2.97 0.99 7.86
C ALA A 119 -1.43 1.03 7.88
N ASN A 120 -0.86 1.05 9.09
CA ASN A 120 0.54 0.71 9.32
C ASN A 120 0.58 -0.70 9.90
N ASP A 121 1.33 -1.57 9.25
CA ASP A 121 1.62 -2.92 9.75
C ASP A 121 2.93 -2.90 10.57
N GLY A 122 2.98 -3.69 11.63
CA GLY A 122 4.09 -3.74 12.56
C GLY A 122 4.33 -5.14 13.10
N ILE A 123 5.59 -5.57 13.07
CA ILE A 123 6.01 -6.82 13.69
C ILE A 123 6.42 -6.55 15.14
N ALA A 124 5.75 -7.23 16.08
CA ALA A 124 6.15 -7.23 17.48
C ALA A 124 7.15 -8.37 17.75
N ILE A 125 8.22 -8.05 18.50
CA ILE A 125 9.15 -9.05 19.01
C ILE A 125 8.77 -9.36 20.46
N VAL A 126 8.44 -10.62 20.71
CA VAL A 126 8.00 -11.07 22.04
C VAL A 126 9.11 -11.89 22.67
N THR A 127 9.39 -11.62 23.95
CA THR A 127 10.36 -12.36 24.75
C THR A 127 9.66 -13.14 25.85
N ASN A 128 10.28 -14.24 26.29
CA ASN A 128 9.80 -14.94 27.48
C ASN A 128 9.89 -14.02 28.71
N LYS A 129 8.85 -14.00 29.56
CA LYS A 129 8.79 -13.16 30.76
C LYS A 129 10.01 -13.31 31.69
N GLY A 130 10.66 -14.47 31.69
CA GLY A 130 11.88 -14.73 32.48
C GLY A 130 13.14 -14.04 31.96
N LEU A 131 13.15 -13.58 30.70
CA LEU A 131 14.32 -12.98 30.06
C LEU A 131 14.50 -11.49 30.36
N THR A 132 13.68 -10.84 31.20
CA THR A 132 13.79 -9.40 31.59
C THR A 132 14.35 -8.45 30.51
N VAL A 133 13.99 -8.69 29.24
CA VAL A 133 14.37 -7.88 28.08
C VAL A 133 13.16 -7.01 27.76
N THR A 134 13.34 -5.70 27.84
CA THR A 134 12.31 -4.70 27.56
C THR A 134 12.47 -4.10 26.17
N CYS A 135 13.71 -4.05 25.65
CA CYS A 135 13.99 -3.51 24.33
C CYS A 135 15.30 -4.07 23.75
N LEU A 136 15.33 -4.26 22.43
CA LEU A 136 16.53 -4.59 21.66
C LEU A 136 16.65 -3.65 20.47
N THR A 137 17.87 -3.29 20.09
CA THR A 137 18.12 -2.56 18.84
C THR A 137 17.95 -3.47 17.64
N THR A 138 17.74 -2.90 16.46
CA THR A 138 17.74 -3.64 15.19
C THR A 138 19.08 -4.36 14.95
N ASP A 139 20.20 -3.78 15.38
CA ASP A 139 21.52 -4.41 15.27
C ASP A 139 21.64 -5.64 16.18
N GLN A 140 21.07 -5.59 17.39
CA GLN A 140 21.01 -6.74 18.29
C GLN A 140 20.11 -7.84 17.73
N LEU A 141 18.96 -7.47 17.17
CA LEU A 141 18.06 -8.41 16.49
C LEU A 141 18.76 -9.06 15.29
N LYS A 142 19.48 -8.27 14.47
CA LYS A 142 20.28 -8.78 13.36
C LYS A 142 21.38 -9.72 13.83
N ALA A 143 22.11 -9.36 14.88
CA ALA A 143 23.15 -10.21 15.47
C ALA A 143 22.57 -11.53 16.02
N LEU A 144 21.34 -11.51 16.52
CA LEU A 144 20.64 -12.68 17.04
C LEU A 144 20.11 -13.61 15.94
N TRP A 145 19.54 -13.04 14.87
CA TRP A 145 18.72 -13.77 13.89
C TRP A 145 19.40 -14.06 12.55
N ASN A 146 20.45 -13.33 12.15
CA ASN A 146 21.06 -13.55 10.84
C ASN A 146 21.63 -14.98 10.68
N SER A 147 21.79 -15.44 9.44
CA SER A 147 22.28 -16.81 9.16
C SER A 147 23.68 -17.12 9.69
N LYS A 148 24.48 -16.09 9.93
CA LYS A 148 25.87 -16.18 10.42
C LYS A 148 25.97 -16.03 11.93
N SER A 149 24.84 -15.97 12.64
CA SER A 149 24.81 -15.69 14.07
C SER A 149 25.49 -16.81 14.84
N THR A 150 26.47 -16.43 15.65
CA THR A 150 27.14 -17.31 16.62
C THR A 150 26.59 -17.14 18.03
N VAL A 151 25.53 -16.33 18.19
CA VAL A 151 24.92 -16.03 19.49
C VAL A 151 24.21 -17.28 20.02
N LYS A 152 24.71 -17.81 21.14
CA LYS A 152 24.15 -18.97 21.86
C LYS A 152 23.61 -18.61 23.23
N ASP A 153 23.99 -17.45 23.77
CA ASP A 153 23.47 -16.90 25.01
C ASP A 153 23.04 -15.44 24.81
N TYR A 154 21.89 -15.04 25.33
CA TYR A 154 21.36 -13.68 25.15
C TYR A 154 22.28 -12.59 25.73
N ALA A 155 23.06 -12.88 26.78
CA ALA A 155 24.01 -11.91 27.34
C ALA A 155 25.11 -11.49 26.35
N GLN A 156 25.34 -12.27 25.29
CA GLN A 156 26.28 -11.91 24.22
C GLN A 156 25.81 -10.72 23.37
N LEU A 157 24.53 -10.32 23.48
CA LEU A 157 23.99 -9.12 22.86
C LEU A 157 24.40 -7.82 23.58
N GLY A 158 25.05 -7.93 24.74
CA GLY A 158 25.54 -6.79 25.51
C GLY A 158 24.43 -6.11 26.32
N ASN A 159 24.30 -4.79 26.16
CA ASN A 159 23.34 -3.99 26.91
C ASN A 159 22.13 -3.63 26.05
N GLN A 160 20.97 -3.62 26.67
CA GLN A 160 19.74 -3.04 26.14
C GLN A 160 19.92 -1.52 25.95
N PRO A 161 19.05 -0.86 25.16
CA PRO A 161 19.12 0.58 24.93
C PRO A 161 19.05 1.45 26.20
N ASP A 162 18.44 0.96 27.28
CA ASP A 162 18.38 1.63 28.59
C ASP A 162 19.67 1.47 29.42
N GLY A 163 20.67 0.76 28.89
CA GLY A 163 21.95 0.49 29.54
C GLY A 163 21.96 -0.74 30.44
N MET A 164 20.83 -1.41 30.68
CA MET A 164 20.79 -2.66 31.44
C MET A 164 21.37 -3.80 30.61
N ALA A 165 22.13 -4.70 31.23
CA ALA A 165 22.61 -5.89 30.55
C ALA A 165 21.44 -6.75 30.05
N VAL A 166 21.57 -7.31 28.86
CA VAL A 166 20.70 -8.41 28.41
C VAL A 166 21.03 -9.62 29.31
N PRO A 167 20.05 -10.25 29.97
CA PRO A 167 20.35 -11.30 30.93
C PRO A 167 20.83 -12.57 30.24
N ALA A 168 21.59 -13.36 31.00
CA ALA A 168 22.07 -14.65 30.55
C ALA A 168 20.93 -15.63 30.33
N GLY A 169 21.04 -16.44 29.28
CA GLY A 169 20.04 -17.43 28.94
C GLY A 169 20.33 -18.07 27.60
N LYS A 170 20.16 -19.40 27.53
CA LYS A 170 20.30 -20.13 26.27
C LYS A 170 19.32 -19.59 25.24
N VAL A 171 19.82 -19.26 24.05
CA VAL A 171 19.01 -18.80 22.93
C VAL A 171 18.05 -19.91 22.47
N SER A 172 16.76 -19.59 22.46
CA SER A 172 15.70 -20.38 21.82
C SER A 172 14.80 -19.41 21.06
N LEU A 173 14.73 -19.58 19.74
CA LEU A 173 14.03 -18.65 18.85
C LEU A 173 12.84 -19.34 18.23
N TYR A 174 11.73 -18.60 18.14
CA TYR A 174 10.46 -19.05 17.57
C TYR A 174 10.00 -17.95 16.63
N GLY A 175 9.51 -18.33 15.46
CA GLY A 175 9.05 -17.35 14.49
C GLY A 175 8.30 -17.99 13.33
N PRO A 176 7.81 -17.17 12.40
CA PRO A 176 7.07 -17.66 11.25
C PRO A 176 7.93 -18.58 10.37
N GLY A 177 7.29 -19.51 9.67
CA GLY A 177 7.97 -20.33 8.68
C GLY A 177 8.31 -19.54 7.41
N THR A 178 9.03 -20.20 6.50
CA THR A 178 9.63 -19.54 5.32
C THR A 178 8.62 -19.06 4.29
N ASP A 179 7.39 -19.58 4.36
CA ASP A 179 6.31 -19.22 3.44
C ASP A 179 5.50 -18.00 3.96
N SER A 180 5.88 -17.45 5.12
CA SER A 180 5.20 -16.32 5.76
C SER A 180 5.71 -14.96 5.27
N GLY A 181 4.78 -14.03 5.01
CA GLY A 181 5.11 -12.64 4.69
C GLY A 181 5.81 -11.90 5.84
N THR A 182 5.52 -12.26 7.09
CA THR A 182 6.20 -11.73 8.28
C THR A 182 7.67 -12.15 8.32
N PHE A 183 7.96 -13.40 7.92
CA PHE A 183 9.33 -13.91 7.78
C PHE A 183 10.11 -13.12 6.71
N ASP A 184 9.50 -12.95 5.54
CA ASP A 184 10.10 -12.19 4.44
C ASP A 184 10.40 -10.75 4.83
N PHE A 185 9.45 -10.07 5.47
CA PHE A 185 9.63 -8.69 5.92
C PHE A 185 10.72 -8.59 6.98
N TYR A 186 10.71 -9.46 7.99
CA TYR A 186 11.69 -9.44 9.07
C TYR A 186 13.11 -9.67 8.53
N THR A 187 13.31 -10.67 7.68
CA THR A 187 14.64 -11.00 7.12
C THR A 187 15.16 -9.89 6.20
N ASP A 188 14.31 -9.28 5.38
CA ASP A 188 14.67 -8.10 4.58
C ASP A 188 15.08 -6.91 5.46
N LYS A 189 14.21 -6.51 6.40
CA LYS A 189 14.40 -5.25 7.15
C LYS A 189 15.42 -5.35 8.27
N ILE A 190 15.54 -6.50 8.94
CA ILE A 190 16.45 -6.69 10.06
C ILE A 190 17.74 -7.34 9.61
N ASN A 191 17.66 -8.43 8.83
CA ASN A 191 18.87 -9.17 8.45
C ASN A 191 19.53 -8.58 7.19
N GLY A 192 18.76 -7.88 6.35
CA GLY A 192 19.22 -7.14 5.18
C GLY A 192 19.05 -7.88 3.86
N GLU A 193 18.51 -9.09 3.89
CA GLU A 193 18.23 -9.92 2.70
C GLU A 193 17.06 -10.87 3.01
N LYS A 194 16.10 -10.94 2.09
CA LYS A 194 14.96 -11.86 2.21
C LYS A 194 15.43 -13.30 2.35
N GLY A 195 14.91 -14.00 3.35
CA GLY A 195 15.27 -15.39 3.65
C GLY A 195 16.59 -15.57 4.41
N ASP A 196 17.35 -14.51 4.66
CA ASP A 196 18.56 -14.61 5.47
C ASP A 196 18.19 -14.79 6.95
N THR A 197 18.24 -16.01 7.46
CA THR A 197 18.09 -16.31 8.88
C THR A 197 18.89 -17.54 9.28
N ARG A 198 19.19 -17.67 10.57
CA ARG A 198 19.78 -18.89 11.14
C ARG A 198 18.80 -20.07 11.08
N LYS A 199 19.32 -21.29 10.93
CA LYS A 199 18.50 -22.51 10.75
C LYS A 199 18.07 -23.19 12.05
N ASP A 200 18.59 -22.75 13.20
CA ASP A 200 18.34 -23.35 14.50
C ASP A 200 17.22 -22.64 15.30
N TYR A 201 16.33 -21.90 14.63
CA TYR A 201 15.07 -21.44 15.19
C TYR A 201 13.95 -22.47 14.97
N GLN A 202 12.85 -22.33 15.71
CA GLN A 202 11.65 -23.16 15.57
C GLN A 202 10.62 -22.41 14.70
N PRO A 203 10.43 -22.81 13.43
CA PRO A 203 9.39 -22.22 12.59
C PRO A 203 8.00 -22.71 13.01
N SER A 204 7.01 -21.83 12.91
CA SER A 204 5.59 -22.15 13.02
C SER A 204 4.83 -21.46 11.89
N GLU A 205 3.89 -22.17 11.28
CA GLU A 205 2.90 -21.59 10.35
C GLU A 205 1.57 -21.27 11.06
N ASP A 206 1.47 -21.60 12.35
CA ASP A 206 0.32 -21.26 13.18
C ASP A 206 0.60 -19.91 13.87
N ASP A 207 -0.18 -18.89 13.50
CA ASP A 207 -0.11 -17.55 14.08
C ASP A 207 -0.71 -17.48 15.51
N ASN A 208 -1.27 -18.59 16.03
CA ASN A 208 -1.94 -18.66 17.34
C ASN A 208 -1.20 -19.48 18.41
N VAL A 209 0.07 -19.86 18.20
CA VAL A 209 0.88 -20.62 19.17
C VAL A 209 1.91 -19.79 19.93
#